data_AF-A0AA88ZMY6-F1
#
_entry.id   AF-A0AA88ZMY6-F1
#
_cell.length_a   1.000
_cell.length_b   1.000
_cell.length_c   1.000
_cell.angle_alpha   90.00
_cell.angle_beta   90.00
_cell.angle_gamma   90.00
#
_symmetry.space_group_name_H-M   'P 1'
#
loop_
_entity.id
_entity.type
_entity.pdbx_description
1 polymer ?
#
loop_
_entity_poly.entity_id
_entity_poly.type
_entity_poly.pdbx_seq_one_letter_code
_entity_poly.pdbx_strand_id
1 'polypeptide(L)'
;MRLNNQDLYDFFIEKDILVLYHANTIKTSLTYFQQNGLLSRGAVQNLGLIQTDQSSDEADQVLNVWNDVFLDSTDLHTFFGRQNYYGPVLFEFDISLIQNDDYEIWITKDNPIYWDTESTDESRYFQNVEELSDEWDNYQRQKKMITIRNNSTPILFDYIRRVIVDDPRVKIPDGNEGHIHLFNEAFKLIKKNVPIGHILKGKFITRNCTNCWCRDNYLKQVVPNELKRLFL
;
A
#
# COMPACT_ATOMS: atom_id res chain seq x y z
N MET A 1 -16.94 10.75 -6.09
CA MET A 1 -18.12 10.01 -6.54
C MET A 1 -17.92 8.51 -6.35
N ARG A 2 -18.96 7.80 -5.91
CA ARG A 2 -18.95 6.33 -5.86
C ARG A 2 -19.06 5.77 -7.27
N LEU A 3 -18.06 4.99 -7.70
CA LEU A 3 -18.12 4.25 -8.97
C LEU A 3 -19.05 3.04 -8.83
N ASN A 4 -19.66 2.61 -9.94
CA ASN A 4 -20.40 1.35 -9.96
C ASN A 4 -19.41 0.18 -9.88
N ASN A 5 -19.55 -0.67 -8.87
CA ASN A 5 -18.62 -1.75 -8.57
C ASN A 5 -18.59 -2.82 -9.66
N GLN A 6 -19.73 -3.15 -10.28
CA GLN A 6 -19.79 -4.15 -11.34
C GLN A 6 -19.15 -3.62 -12.63
N ASP A 7 -19.51 -2.40 -13.04
CA ASP A 7 -18.92 -1.78 -14.22
C ASP A 7 -17.40 -1.60 -14.05
N LEU A 8 -16.97 -1.23 -12.84
CA LEU A 8 -15.54 -1.08 -12.52
C LEU A 8 -14.79 -2.42 -12.54
N TYR A 9 -15.40 -3.48 -12.03
CA TYR A 9 -14.84 -4.83 -12.09
C TYR A 9 -14.65 -5.26 -13.55
N ASP A 10 -15.67 -5.10 -14.39
CA ASP A 10 -15.61 -5.46 -15.81
C ASP A 10 -14.55 -4.64 -16.55
N PHE A 11 -14.45 -3.34 -16.27
CA PHE A 11 -13.38 -2.47 -16.79
C PHE A 11 -11.98 -2.96 -16.38
N PHE A 12 -11.78 -3.35 -15.12
CA PHE A 12 -10.50 -3.87 -14.68
C PHE A 12 -10.13 -5.21 -15.33
N ILE A 13 -11.10 -6.09 -15.55
CA ILE A 13 -10.89 -7.31 -16.33
C ILE A 13 -10.47 -6.98 -17.77
N GLU A 14 -11.15 -6.03 -18.43
CA GLU A 14 -10.80 -5.58 -19.78
C GLU A 14 -9.36 -5.03 -19.87
N LYS A 15 -8.91 -4.30 -18.84
CA LYS A 15 -7.55 -3.74 -18.76
C LYS A 15 -6.49 -4.72 -18.22
N ASP A 16 -6.82 -6.00 -18.06
CA ASP A 16 -5.94 -7.04 -17.48
C ASP A 16 -5.41 -6.67 -16.09
N ILE A 17 -6.26 -6.04 -15.27
CA ILE A 17 -5.98 -5.65 -13.89
C ILE A 17 -6.60 -6.69 -12.97
N LEU A 18 -5.86 -7.77 -12.72
CA LEU A 18 -6.35 -8.92 -11.94
C LEU A 18 -6.06 -8.81 -10.44
N VAL A 19 -5.26 -7.83 -10.04
CA VAL A 19 -4.86 -7.60 -8.64
C VAL A 19 -4.64 -6.12 -8.37
N LEU A 20 -4.83 -5.74 -7.11
CA LEU A 20 -4.46 -4.43 -6.58
C LEU A 20 -3.40 -4.56 -5.49
N TYR A 21 -2.64 -3.49 -5.28
CA TYR A 21 -1.47 -3.50 -4.41
C TYR A 21 -1.55 -2.44 -3.33
N HIS A 22 -1.00 -2.74 -2.15
CA HIS A 22 -0.78 -1.75 -1.09
C HIS A 22 0.60 -1.96 -0.49
N ALA A 23 1.43 -0.92 -0.44
CA ALA A 23 2.75 -1.00 0.16
C ALA A 23 2.81 -0.24 1.48
N ASN A 24 3.52 -0.79 2.46
CA ASN A 24 3.73 -0.11 3.74
C ASN A 24 5.04 -0.53 4.42
N THR A 25 5.38 0.16 5.50
CA THR A 25 6.51 -0.18 6.36
C THR A 25 6.23 -1.48 7.13
N ILE A 26 7.28 -2.11 7.66
CA ILE A 26 7.11 -3.27 8.56
C ILE A 26 6.24 -2.87 9.76
N LYS A 27 6.57 -1.76 10.43
CA LYS A 27 5.86 -1.27 11.62
C LYS A 27 4.35 -1.13 11.38
N THR A 28 3.92 -0.45 10.32
CA THR A 28 2.48 -0.32 10.01
C THR A 28 1.87 -1.66 9.60
N SER A 29 2.58 -2.49 8.84
CA SER A 29 2.10 -3.80 8.42
C SER A 29 1.82 -4.74 9.61
N LEU A 30 2.61 -4.66 10.68
CA LEU A 30 2.36 -5.43 11.91
C LEU A 30 1.00 -5.08 12.53
N THR A 31 0.60 -3.81 12.49
CA THR A 31 -0.73 -3.38 12.92
C THR A 31 -1.81 -4.05 12.07
N TYR A 32 -1.65 -4.09 10.74
CA TYR A 32 -2.61 -4.78 9.87
C TYR A 32 -2.72 -6.28 10.16
N PHE A 33 -1.60 -6.94 10.48
CA PHE A 33 -1.62 -8.35 10.88
C PHE A 33 -2.42 -8.53 12.18
N GLN A 34 -2.14 -7.72 13.20
CA GLN A 34 -2.83 -7.80 14.49
C GLN A 34 -4.34 -7.51 14.38
N GLN A 35 -4.74 -6.67 13.43
CA GLN A 35 -6.13 -6.30 13.20
C GLN A 35 -6.82 -7.16 12.12
N ASN A 36 -6.12 -8.14 11.52
CA ASN A 36 -6.61 -8.97 10.42
C ASN A 36 -7.19 -8.17 9.24
N GLY A 37 -6.58 -7.03 8.88
CA GLY A 37 -7.03 -6.23 7.74
C GLY A 37 -6.22 -4.96 7.55
N LEU A 38 -6.33 -4.35 6.37
CA LEU A 38 -5.87 -2.98 6.16
C LEU A 38 -6.78 -2.01 6.92
N LEU A 39 -6.18 -0.95 7.45
CA LEU A 39 -6.84 0.15 8.11
C LEU A 39 -6.39 1.46 7.47
N SER A 40 -7.33 2.39 7.30
CA SER A 40 -6.99 3.77 6.99
C SER A 40 -6.13 4.40 8.09
N ARG A 41 -5.39 5.46 7.76
CA ARG A 41 -4.51 6.13 8.72
C ARG A 41 -5.31 6.72 9.88
N GLY A 42 -6.50 7.26 9.59
CA GLY A 42 -7.44 7.75 10.62
C GLY A 42 -8.01 6.66 11.50
N ALA A 43 -8.32 5.47 10.95
CA ALA A 43 -8.74 4.34 11.77
C ALA A 43 -7.62 3.89 12.73
N VAL A 44 -6.37 3.80 12.24
CA VAL A 44 -5.22 3.49 13.10
C VAL A 44 -5.08 4.51 14.23
N GLN A 45 -5.20 5.80 13.93
CA GLN A 45 -5.12 6.86 14.94
C GLN A 45 -6.26 6.75 15.98
N ASN A 46 -7.51 6.63 15.52
CA ASN A 46 -8.68 6.58 16.39
C ASN A 46 -8.69 5.37 17.33
N LEU A 47 -8.13 4.25 16.88
CA LEU A 47 -8.00 3.03 17.68
C LEU A 47 -6.77 3.05 18.60
N GLY A 48 -5.96 4.11 18.60
CA GLY A 48 -4.73 4.20 19.38
C GLY A 48 -3.66 3.18 18.95
N LEU A 49 -3.69 2.78 17.68
CA LEU A 49 -2.80 1.77 17.10
C LEU A 49 -1.52 2.43 16.56
N ILE A 50 -0.56 1.57 16.23
CA ILE A 50 0.77 2.01 15.80
C ILE A 50 0.83 2.11 14.27
N GLN A 51 1.37 3.20 13.74
CA GLN A 51 1.79 3.32 12.34
C GLN A 51 3.12 4.07 12.23
N THR A 52 3.71 4.01 11.04
CA THR A 52 4.79 4.93 10.67
C THR A 52 4.19 6.23 10.15
N ASP A 53 4.72 7.36 10.62
CA ASP A 53 4.35 8.70 10.17
C ASP A 53 4.69 8.87 8.68
N GLN A 54 3.83 9.57 7.94
CA GLN A 54 4.05 9.91 6.54
C GLN A 54 4.04 11.42 6.36
N SER A 55 4.79 11.92 5.38
CA SER A 55 4.87 13.35 5.10
C SER A 55 3.55 13.94 4.61
N SER A 56 2.61 13.11 4.14
CA SER A 56 1.29 13.54 3.68
C SER A 56 0.24 13.63 4.79
N ASP A 57 0.54 13.20 6.03
CA ASP A 57 -0.49 13.01 7.07
C ASP A 57 -1.36 14.25 7.33
N GLU A 58 -0.74 15.43 7.40
CA GLU A 58 -1.46 16.69 7.59
C GLU A 58 -2.30 17.05 6.35
N ALA A 59 -1.73 16.86 5.16
CA ALA A 59 -2.42 17.14 3.91
C ALA A 59 -3.62 16.20 3.70
N ASP A 60 -3.48 14.92 4.03
CA ASP A 60 -4.52 13.90 3.89
C ASP A 60 -5.75 14.20 4.78
N GLN A 61 -5.54 14.82 5.94
CA GLN A 61 -6.62 15.32 6.81
C GLN A 61 -7.33 16.51 6.19
N VAL A 62 -6.60 17.49 5.66
CA VAL A 62 -7.17 18.68 5.00
C VAL A 62 -7.91 18.30 3.72
N LEU A 63 -7.39 17.34 2.95
CA LEU A 63 -7.97 16.87 1.69
C LEU A 63 -9.09 15.84 1.89
N ASN A 64 -9.48 15.55 3.13
CA ASN A 64 -10.54 14.59 3.49
C ASN A 64 -10.33 13.19 2.92
N VAL A 65 -9.09 12.69 2.98
CA VAL A 65 -8.72 11.32 2.57
C VAL A 65 -8.02 10.53 3.68
N TRP A 66 -7.91 11.11 4.88
CA TRP A 66 -7.31 10.49 6.06
C TRP A 66 -7.92 9.13 6.45
N ASN A 67 -9.22 8.97 6.18
CA ASN A 67 -9.97 7.75 6.46
C ASN A 67 -10.08 6.82 5.24
N ASP A 68 -9.36 7.07 4.16
CA ASP A 68 -9.41 6.22 2.98
C ASP A 68 -8.32 5.12 3.03
N VAL A 69 -8.61 3.99 2.40
CA VAL A 69 -7.60 2.96 2.10
C VAL A 69 -7.24 3.06 0.63
N PHE A 70 -5.95 3.22 0.36
CA PHE A 70 -5.40 3.41 -0.99
C PHE A 70 -4.79 2.13 -1.53
N LEU A 71 -5.13 1.81 -2.77
CA LEU A 71 -4.58 0.70 -3.53
C LEU A 71 -4.06 1.18 -4.89
N ASP A 72 -2.96 0.58 -5.34
CA ASP A 72 -2.39 0.79 -6.67
C ASP A 72 -2.86 -0.30 -7.63
N SER A 73 -3.08 0.06 -8.89
CA SER A 73 -3.33 -0.93 -9.96
C SER A 73 -2.06 -1.63 -10.46
N THR A 74 -0.89 -1.25 -9.97
CA THR A 74 0.41 -1.81 -10.38
C THR A 74 1.37 -1.90 -9.20
N ASP A 75 2.25 -2.89 -9.21
CA ASP A 75 3.34 -2.97 -8.24
C ASP A 75 4.37 -1.89 -8.55
N LEU A 76 4.32 -0.78 -7.82
CA LEU A 76 5.23 0.36 -8.01
C LEU A 76 6.70 -0.02 -7.86
N HIS A 77 7.05 -1.03 -7.04
CA HIS A 77 8.44 -1.49 -6.94
C HIS A 77 8.90 -2.05 -8.29
N THR A 78 8.09 -2.94 -8.86
CA THR A 78 8.38 -3.57 -10.16
C THR A 78 8.33 -2.55 -11.28
N PHE A 79 7.32 -1.68 -11.31
CA PHE A 79 7.14 -0.66 -12.34
C PHE A 79 8.33 0.31 -12.45
N PHE A 80 8.82 0.82 -11.31
CA PHE A 80 9.95 1.75 -11.31
C PHE A 80 11.33 1.06 -11.27
N GLY A 81 11.39 -0.27 -11.15
CA GLY A 81 12.65 -1.00 -11.03
C GLY A 81 13.48 -0.59 -9.81
N ARG A 82 12.82 -0.22 -8.70
CA ARG A 82 13.46 0.23 -7.45
C ARG A 82 12.56 -0.02 -6.25
N GLN A 83 13.09 0.18 -5.04
CA GLN A 83 12.31 0.03 -3.82
C GLN A 83 11.08 0.93 -3.80
N ASN A 84 9.98 0.41 -3.26
CA ASN A 84 8.79 1.22 -3.00
C ASN A 84 9.08 2.18 -1.83
N TYR A 85 8.74 3.45 -2.01
CA TYR A 85 8.97 4.49 -1.00
C TYR A 85 8.01 4.39 0.19
N TYR A 86 6.84 3.76 0.02
CA TYR A 86 5.89 3.53 1.11
C TYR A 86 6.38 2.42 2.07
N GLY A 87 7.14 1.45 1.55
CA GLY A 87 7.86 0.48 2.37
C GLY A 87 8.07 -0.89 1.72
N PRO A 88 8.74 -1.81 2.44
CA PRO A 88 9.22 -3.08 1.92
C PRO A 88 8.18 -4.20 1.95
N VAL A 89 6.98 -3.96 2.52
CA VAL A 89 5.89 -4.94 2.57
C VAL A 89 4.85 -4.54 1.54
N LEU A 90 4.64 -5.39 0.53
CA LEU A 90 3.61 -5.23 -0.49
C LEU A 90 2.52 -6.27 -0.29
N PHE A 91 1.29 -5.82 -0.09
CA PHE A 91 0.10 -6.66 -0.10
C PHE A 91 -0.44 -6.73 -1.53
N GLU A 92 -0.79 -7.93 -1.99
CA GLU A 92 -1.44 -8.17 -3.28
C GLU A 92 -2.82 -8.76 -3.04
N PHE A 93 -3.86 -8.06 -3.51
CA PHE A 93 -5.26 -8.41 -3.34
C PHE A 93 -5.89 -8.83 -4.66
N ASP A 94 -6.78 -9.81 -4.62
CA ASP A 94 -7.58 -10.22 -5.77
C ASP A 94 -8.58 -9.13 -6.16
N ILE A 95 -8.75 -8.89 -7.46
CA ILE A 95 -9.65 -7.84 -7.96
C ILE A 95 -11.12 -8.08 -7.61
N SER A 96 -11.51 -9.31 -7.23
CA SER A 96 -12.86 -9.59 -6.74
C SER A 96 -13.26 -8.74 -5.53
N LEU A 97 -12.30 -8.11 -4.82
CA LEU A 97 -12.59 -7.14 -3.75
C LEU A 97 -13.50 -6.00 -4.22
N ILE A 98 -13.41 -5.63 -5.50
CA ILE A 98 -14.17 -4.53 -6.09
C ILE A 98 -15.66 -4.83 -6.11
N GLN A 99 -16.05 -6.11 -6.17
CA GLN A 99 -17.45 -6.52 -6.20
C GLN A 99 -18.14 -6.48 -4.83
N ASN A 100 -17.43 -6.07 -3.76
CA ASN A 100 -18.04 -5.90 -2.45
C ASN A 100 -18.85 -4.59 -2.39
N ASP A 101 -20.18 -4.70 -2.31
CA ASP A 101 -21.10 -3.56 -2.29
C ASP A 101 -20.97 -2.66 -1.04
N ASP A 102 -20.35 -3.16 0.03
CA ASP A 102 -20.05 -2.36 1.22
C ASP A 102 -18.90 -1.37 0.98
N TYR A 103 -18.08 -1.59 -0.06
CA TYR A 103 -16.97 -0.71 -0.38
C TYR A 103 -17.42 0.42 -1.30
N GLU A 104 -17.32 1.64 -0.78
CA GLU A 104 -17.44 2.85 -1.58
C GLU A 104 -16.11 3.12 -2.29
N ILE A 105 -16.04 2.79 -3.58
CA ILE A 105 -14.81 2.88 -4.36
C ILE A 105 -14.80 4.14 -5.23
N TRP A 106 -13.74 4.92 -5.09
CA TRP A 106 -13.43 6.08 -5.94
C TRP A 106 -12.06 5.87 -6.58
N ILE A 107 -11.77 6.51 -7.71
CA ILE A 107 -10.46 6.45 -8.36
C ILE A 107 -9.94 7.85 -8.63
N THR A 108 -8.70 8.11 -8.23
CA THR A 108 -8.06 9.41 -8.42
C THR A 108 -7.49 9.57 -9.83
N LYS A 109 -7.47 10.82 -10.32
CA LYS A 109 -6.81 11.23 -11.57
C LYS A 109 -5.29 11.41 -11.39
N ASP A 110 -4.85 11.79 -10.20
CA ASP A 110 -3.44 11.87 -9.79
C ASP A 110 -3.29 11.46 -8.31
N ASN A 111 -2.05 11.29 -7.83
CA ASN A 111 -1.78 10.96 -6.44
C ASN A 111 -2.13 12.15 -5.53
N PRO A 112 -2.85 11.94 -4.40
CA PRO A 112 -3.26 13.01 -3.50
C PRO A 112 -2.14 13.93 -3.02
N ILE A 113 -0.88 13.46 -2.98
CA ILE A 113 0.28 14.29 -2.63
C ILE A 113 0.48 15.50 -3.56
N TYR A 114 -0.10 15.47 -4.76
CA TYR A 114 -0.02 16.56 -5.74
C TYR A 114 -1.27 17.46 -5.76
N TRP A 115 -2.25 17.20 -4.90
CA TRP A 115 -3.47 18.01 -4.87
C TRP A 115 -3.26 19.34 -4.16
N ASP A 116 -3.89 20.37 -4.73
CA ASP A 116 -4.08 21.65 -4.08
C ASP A 116 -5.31 21.59 -3.16
N THR A 117 -5.29 22.27 -2.01
CA THR A 117 -6.45 22.30 -1.09
C THR A 117 -7.69 22.89 -1.75
N GLU A 118 -7.52 23.78 -2.73
CA GLU A 118 -8.60 24.43 -3.48
C GLU A 118 -9.12 23.59 -4.65
N SER A 119 -8.49 22.45 -4.97
CA SER A 119 -8.97 21.57 -6.06
C SER A 119 -10.31 20.91 -5.71
N THR A 120 -11.17 20.73 -6.71
CA THR A 120 -12.50 20.13 -6.52
C THR A 120 -12.47 18.62 -6.70
N ASP A 121 -13.47 17.92 -6.18
CA ASP A 121 -13.59 16.46 -6.34
C ASP A 121 -13.68 16.05 -7.82
N GLU A 122 -14.28 16.87 -8.69
CA GLU A 122 -14.34 16.63 -10.14
C GLU A 122 -12.95 16.63 -10.80
N SER A 123 -12.05 17.48 -10.31
CA SER A 123 -10.67 17.56 -10.78
C SER A 123 -9.78 16.44 -10.20
N ARG A 124 -10.12 15.95 -9.00
CA ARG A 124 -9.34 14.95 -8.25
C ARG A 124 -9.69 13.51 -8.63
N TYR A 125 -10.95 13.24 -8.94
CA TYR A 125 -11.48 11.89 -9.13
C TYR A 125 -12.14 11.70 -10.50
N PHE A 126 -12.17 10.46 -10.97
CA PHE A 126 -13.09 10.05 -12.02
C PHE A 126 -14.52 10.03 -11.47
N GLN A 127 -15.44 10.55 -12.27
CA GLN A 127 -16.82 10.77 -11.89
C GLN A 127 -17.67 9.51 -12.08
N ASN A 128 -17.36 8.70 -13.09
CA ASN A 128 -18.02 7.42 -13.34
C ASN A 128 -17.07 6.49 -14.13
N VAL A 129 -17.49 5.25 -14.35
CA VAL A 129 -16.68 4.24 -15.06
C VAL A 129 -16.54 4.57 -16.55
N GLU A 130 -17.53 5.24 -17.16
CA GLU A 130 -17.47 5.71 -18.55
C GLU A 130 -16.32 6.73 -18.74
N GLU A 131 -16.28 7.79 -17.92
CA GLU A 131 -15.17 8.75 -17.92
C GLU A 131 -13.83 8.08 -17.63
N LEU A 132 -13.78 7.17 -16.64
CA LEU A 132 -12.56 6.42 -16.33
C LEU A 132 -12.05 5.65 -17.55
N SER A 133 -12.97 5.02 -18.29
CA SER A 133 -12.65 4.23 -19.47
C SER A 133 -12.13 5.12 -20.61
N ASP A 134 -12.84 6.21 -20.90
CA ASP A 134 -12.50 7.16 -21.97
C ASP A 134 -11.17 7.86 -21.71
N GLU A 135 -10.88 8.19 -20.46
CA GLU A 135 -9.70 8.95 -20.05
C GLU A 135 -8.55 8.07 -19.52
N TRP A 136 -8.70 6.74 -19.52
CA TRP A 136 -7.75 5.82 -18.87
C TRP A 136 -6.30 6.08 -19.27
N ASP A 137 -6.06 6.22 -20.57
CA ASP A 137 -4.74 6.39 -21.17
C ASP A 137 -4.23 7.85 -21.16
N ASN A 138 -5.08 8.83 -20.82
CA ASN A 138 -4.71 10.24 -20.69
C ASN A 138 -4.02 10.55 -19.36
N TYR A 139 -4.19 9.67 -18.37
CA TYR A 139 -3.53 9.77 -17.07
C TYR A 139 -2.52 8.64 -16.88
N GLN A 140 -1.47 8.86 -16.10
CA GLN A 140 -0.49 7.80 -15.85
C GLN A 140 -1.06 6.75 -14.88
N ARG A 141 -0.99 5.45 -15.22
CA ARG A 141 -1.57 4.36 -14.41
C ARG A 141 -1.05 4.34 -12.97
N GLN A 142 0.24 4.55 -12.75
CA GLN A 142 0.91 4.56 -11.44
C GLN A 142 0.59 5.79 -10.58
N LYS A 143 -0.16 6.75 -11.11
CA LYS A 143 -0.63 7.93 -10.38
C LYS A 143 -2.10 7.80 -9.96
N LYS A 144 -2.85 6.89 -10.57
CA LYS A 144 -4.25 6.62 -10.23
C LYS A 144 -4.30 5.71 -9.01
N MET A 145 -4.90 6.19 -7.95
CA MET A 145 -5.13 5.41 -6.73
C MET A 145 -6.57 4.93 -6.72
N ILE A 146 -6.78 3.66 -6.43
CA ILE A 146 -8.10 3.10 -6.11
C ILE A 146 -8.29 3.33 -4.61
N THR A 147 -9.35 4.05 -4.25
CA THR A 147 -9.61 4.42 -2.85
C THR A 147 -10.89 3.77 -2.36
N ILE A 148 -10.83 3.06 -1.23
CA ILE A 148 -12.01 2.64 -0.48
C ILE A 148 -12.26 3.70 0.59
N ARG A 149 -13.37 4.43 0.44
CA ARG A 149 -13.65 5.63 1.22
C ARG A 149 -14.07 5.33 2.65
N ASN A 150 -13.75 6.25 3.56
CA ASN A 150 -14.32 6.32 4.92
C ASN A 150 -14.20 5.01 5.73
N ASN A 151 -13.09 4.31 5.57
CA ASN A 151 -12.80 3.08 6.26
C ASN A 151 -12.43 3.33 7.73
N SER A 152 -13.17 2.71 8.65
CA SER A 152 -12.91 2.77 10.10
C SER A 152 -12.64 1.39 10.73
N THR A 153 -12.74 0.32 9.94
CA THR A 153 -12.61 -1.07 10.39
C THR A 153 -11.63 -1.85 9.50
N PRO A 154 -11.03 -2.94 9.97
CA PRO A 154 -10.09 -3.71 9.15
C PRO A 154 -10.79 -4.32 7.93
N ILE A 155 -10.18 -4.18 6.75
CA ILE A 155 -10.73 -4.70 5.48
C ILE A 155 -9.69 -5.47 4.65
N LEU A 156 -10.16 -6.09 3.56
CA LEU A 156 -9.36 -6.65 2.46
C LEU A 156 -8.59 -7.95 2.69
N PHE A 157 -8.37 -8.42 3.93
CA PHE A 157 -7.61 -9.66 4.13
C PHE A 157 -8.32 -10.92 3.63
N ASP A 158 -9.65 -10.90 3.47
CA ASP A 158 -10.37 -12.00 2.82
C ASP A 158 -10.01 -12.12 1.32
N TYR A 159 -9.56 -11.02 0.71
CA TYR A 159 -9.17 -10.97 -0.70
C TYR A 159 -7.65 -11.07 -0.92
N ILE A 160 -6.86 -11.29 0.14
CA ILE A 160 -5.41 -11.28 0.01
C ILE A 160 -4.88 -12.54 -0.68
N ARG A 161 -4.12 -12.34 -1.77
CA ARG A 161 -3.45 -13.42 -2.49
C ARG A 161 -2.12 -13.76 -1.83
N ARG A 162 -1.28 -12.75 -1.62
CA ARG A 162 0.07 -12.88 -1.05
C ARG A 162 0.56 -11.58 -0.43
N VAL A 163 1.58 -11.70 0.41
CA VAL A 163 2.36 -10.59 0.95
C VAL A 163 3.81 -10.75 0.48
N ILE A 164 4.34 -9.76 -0.21
CA ILE A 164 5.70 -9.75 -0.75
C ILE A 164 6.56 -8.88 0.15
N VAL A 165 7.70 -9.39 0.60
CA VAL A 165 8.62 -8.68 1.49
C VAL A 165 9.98 -8.51 0.81
N ASP A 166 10.46 -7.27 0.74
CA ASP A 166 11.77 -6.97 0.17
C ASP A 166 12.90 -7.52 1.05
N ASP A 167 13.91 -8.13 0.42
CA ASP A 167 15.18 -8.49 1.06
C ASP A 167 16.27 -7.49 0.64
N PRO A 168 16.55 -6.47 1.47
CA PRO A 168 17.56 -5.46 1.16
C PRO A 168 18.98 -6.04 1.17
N ARG A 169 19.23 -7.17 1.88
CA ARG A 169 20.57 -7.69 2.17
C ARG A 169 21.53 -6.68 2.81
N VAL A 170 20.97 -5.68 3.49
CA VAL A 170 21.72 -4.62 4.19
C VAL A 170 21.87 -4.95 5.67
N LYS A 171 23.05 -4.64 6.20
CA LYS A 171 23.33 -4.60 7.63
C LYS A 171 23.51 -3.14 8.06
N ILE A 172 22.96 -2.79 9.21
CA ILE A 172 23.17 -1.45 9.81
C ILE A 172 23.79 -1.59 11.21
N PRO A 173 24.53 -0.58 11.70
CA PRO A 173 25.05 -0.59 13.07
C PRO A 173 23.91 -0.68 14.10
N ASP A 174 24.09 -1.50 15.13
CA ASP A 174 23.11 -1.65 16.22
C ASP A 174 23.27 -0.60 17.34
N GLY A 175 24.29 0.25 17.25
CA GLY A 175 24.67 1.23 18.27
C GLY A 175 25.81 0.78 19.19
N ASN A 176 26.27 -0.47 19.05
CA ASN A 176 27.44 -1.05 19.68
C ASN A 176 28.42 -1.58 18.60
N GLU A 177 29.27 -2.56 18.94
CA GLU A 177 30.13 -3.28 17.98
C GLU A 177 29.35 -4.28 17.08
N GLY A 178 28.02 -4.33 17.20
CA GLY A 178 27.15 -5.27 16.51
C GLY A 178 26.49 -4.72 15.26
N HIS A 179 25.73 -5.58 14.59
CA HIS A 179 25.02 -5.26 13.36
C HIS A 179 23.62 -5.85 13.34
N ILE A 180 22.66 -5.06 12.87
CA ILE A 180 21.29 -5.51 12.61
C ILE A 180 21.20 -5.97 11.16
N HIS A 181 20.78 -7.22 10.96
CA HIS A 181 20.41 -7.74 9.66
C HIS A 181 18.95 -7.41 9.37
N LEU A 182 18.69 -6.37 8.56
CA LEU A 182 17.34 -5.79 8.41
C LEU A 182 16.27 -6.81 8.02
N PHE A 183 16.55 -7.63 6.99
CA PHE A 183 15.60 -8.65 6.54
C PHE A 183 15.28 -9.68 7.64
N ASN A 184 16.30 -10.10 8.40
CA ASN A 184 16.11 -11.11 9.45
C ASN A 184 15.26 -10.57 10.60
N GLU A 185 15.50 -9.33 11.04
CA GLU A 185 14.68 -8.73 12.10
C GLU A 185 13.26 -8.44 11.62
N ALA A 186 13.09 -7.89 10.40
CA ALA A 186 11.77 -7.71 9.78
C ALA A 186 11.00 -9.04 9.73
N PHE A 187 11.63 -10.12 9.27
CA PHE A 187 10.97 -11.42 9.16
C PHE A 187 10.68 -12.07 10.52
N LYS A 188 11.51 -11.82 11.53
CA LYS A 188 11.25 -12.22 12.93
C LYS A 188 10.04 -11.49 13.50
N LEU A 189 9.91 -10.18 13.24
CA LEU A 189 8.73 -9.38 13.62
C LEU A 189 7.47 -9.92 12.93
N ILE A 190 7.52 -10.20 11.63
CA ILE A 190 6.41 -10.81 10.89
C ILE A 190 6.01 -12.14 11.53
N LYS A 191 6.96 -13.07 11.73
CA LYS A 191 6.68 -14.39 12.32
C LYS A 191 6.04 -14.31 13.71
N LYS A 192 6.43 -13.33 14.53
CA LYS A 192 5.85 -13.11 15.86
C LYS A 192 4.38 -12.67 15.78
N ASN A 193 4.01 -11.93 14.74
CA ASN A 193 2.66 -11.37 14.58
C ASN A 193 1.75 -12.20 13.64
N VAL A 194 2.28 -13.23 12.99
CA VAL A 194 1.50 -14.16 12.14
C VAL A 194 1.64 -15.59 12.70
N PRO A 195 0.96 -15.90 13.83
CA PRO A 195 0.99 -17.22 14.44
C PRO A 195 0.29 -18.26 13.56
N ILE A 196 0.37 -19.53 14.00
CA ILE A 196 -0.40 -20.62 13.38
C ILE A 196 -1.90 -20.27 13.47
N GLY A 197 -2.63 -20.45 12.36
CA GLY A 197 -4.06 -20.14 12.26
C GLY A 197 -4.39 -18.72 11.77
N HIS A 198 -3.41 -17.80 11.71
CA HIS A 198 -3.62 -16.48 11.14
C HIS A 198 -3.90 -16.57 9.62
N ILE A 199 -4.82 -15.74 9.09
CA ILE A 199 -5.19 -15.70 7.66
C ILE A 199 -4.01 -15.50 6.68
N LEU A 200 -2.91 -14.89 7.13
CA LEU A 200 -1.72 -14.65 6.32
C LEU A 200 -0.69 -15.80 6.39
N LYS A 201 -0.95 -16.84 7.17
CA LYS A 201 -0.03 -17.97 7.30
C LYS A 201 0.16 -18.64 5.94
N GLY A 202 1.42 -18.70 5.49
CA GLY A 202 1.78 -19.30 4.20
C GLY A 202 1.62 -18.38 2.99
N LYS A 203 1.20 -17.11 3.18
CA LYS A 203 1.03 -16.13 2.09
C LYS A 203 2.26 -15.24 1.84
N PHE A 204 3.30 -15.34 2.66
CA PHE A 204 4.49 -14.51 2.55
C PHE A 204 5.49 -15.06 1.54
N ILE A 205 5.95 -14.21 0.63
CA ILE A 205 7.07 -14.49 -0.28
C ILE A 205 8.14 -13.41 -0.17
N THR A 206 9.40 -13.79 -0.36
CA THR A 206 10.50 -12.83 -0.47
C THR A 206 10.54 -12.29 -1.90
N ARG A 207 10.66 -10.97 -2.06
CA ARG A 207 10.81 -10.37 -3.39
C ARG A 207 12.10 -10.87 -4.05
N ASN A 208 11.97 -11.31 -5.30
CA ASN A 208 13.11 -11.58 -6.16
C ASN A 208 13.26 -10.46 -7.20
N CYS A 209 14.45 -9.88 -7.28
CA CYS A 209 14.77 -8.75 -8.14
C CYS A 209 15.90 -9.15 -9.09
N THR A 210 15.62 -9.16 -10.40
CA THR A 210 16.63 -9.47 -11.44
C THR A 210 17.24 -8.20 -12.03
N ASN A 211 16.41 -7.20 -12.37
CA ASN A 211 16.83 -5.90 -12.94
C ASN A 211 16.22 -4.75 -12.14
N CYS A 212 16.60 -4.64 -10.86
CA CYS A 212 16.05 -3.62 -9.96
C CYS A 212 17.13 -3.05 -9.06
N TRP A 213 17.12 -1.74 -8.89
CA TRP A 213 18.10 -0.99 -8.10
C TRP A 213 17.81 -1.01 -6.59
N CYS A 214 16.77 -1.71 -6.12
CA CYS A 214 16.35 -1.65 -4.71
C CYS A 214 17.48 -1.96 -3.74
N ARG A 215 18.28 -3.02 -3.99
CA ARG A 215 19.40 -3.40 -3.12
C ARG A 215 20.50 -2.34 -3.11
N ASP A 216 20.87 -1.84 -4.27
CA ASP A 216 21.87 -0.77 -4.38
C ASP A 216 21.39 0.51 -3.69
N ASN A 217 20.12 0.87 -3.86
CA ASN A 217 19.53 2.04 -3.23
C ASN A 217 19.47 1.87 -1.70
N TYR A 218 19.00 0.72 -1.20
CA TYR A 218 19.01 0.43 0.24
C TYR A 218 20.42 0.49 0.83
N LEU A 219 21.43 0.01 0.09
CA LEU A 219 22.80 -0.02 0.58
C LEU A 219 23.50 1.35 0.51
N LYS A 220 23.24 2.15 -0.53
CA LYS A 220 24.07 3.32 -0.88
C LYS A 220 23.34 4.66 -0.78
N GLN A 221 22.02 4.69 -0.82
CA GLN A 221 21.23 5.93 -0.90
C GLN A 221 20.29 6.13 0.29
N VAL A 222 19.80 5.06 0.90
CA VAL A 222 18.90 5.14 2.05
C VAL A 222 19.73 5.16 3.34
N VAL A 223 19.62 6.25 4.11
CA VAL A 223 20.38 6.41 5.35
C VAL A 223 19.93 5.42 6.44
N PRO A 224 20.79 5.05 7.41
CA PRO A 224 20.45 4.03 8.42
C PRO A 224 19.16 4.28 9.20
N ASN A 225 18.83 5.54 9.55
CA ASN A 225 17.59 5.85 10.27
C ASN A 225 16.35 5.60 9.41
N GLU A 226 16.45 5.87 8.11
CA GLU A 226 15.36 5.61 7.17
C GLU A 226 15.20 4.10 6.94
N LEU A 227 16.30 3.35 6.85
CA LEU A 227 16.25 1.89 6.83
C LEU A 227 15.58 1.30 8.09
N LYS A 228 15.87 1.85 9.27
CA LYS A 228 15.17 1.47 10.51
C LYS A 228 13.68 1.79 10.41
N ARG A 229 13.30 2.99 9.97
CA ARG A 229 11.89 3.40 9.78
C ARG A 229 11.11 2.45 8.86
N LEU A 230 11.76 1.93 7.81
CA LEU A 230 11.13 1.03 6.85
C LEU A 230 11.00 -0.41 7.35
N PHE A 231 12.02 -0.93 8.04
CA PHE A 231 12.16 -2.37 8.33
C PHE A 231 11.96 -2.79 9.80
N LEU A 232 11.96 -1.86 10.76
CA LEU A 232 11.86 -2.12 12.20
C LEU A 232 10.66 -1.38 12.81
#